data_AF-A0AA35M501-F1
#
_entry.id   AF-A0AA35M501-F1
#
_cell.length_a   1.000
_cell.length_b   1.000
_cell.length_c   1.000
_cell.angle_alpha   90.00
_cell.angle_beta   90.00
_cell.angle_gamma   90.00
#
_symmetry.space_group_name_H-M   'P 1'
#
loop_
_entity.id
_entity.type
_entity.pdbx_description
1 polymer ?
#
loop_
_entity_poly.entity_id
_entity_poly.type
_entity_poly.pdbx_seq_one_letter_code
_entity_poly.pdbx_strand_id
1 'polypeptide(L)'
;MAKKSSPFNTVPVTAKNFAGTPFNYHSTPRSSVESHPQSIRRERRRTEKGRRPAMAKSKQLDAGGGRDRTVLTTPTRLLKLIIPMPFHPKQKTIDPENDPDENQTTGTEKVEPLALLVHPQQPLSYVERLIQAEIPPLIADGREKLPGIVFRAEAEQDKDQEKANRNGDNVATYSGLGHEGPGNKGHVNWVRWSGSTEVGDFIRDAARGREFEIEIEGCPQELRIRVPSFNDRTYYMRMNLRRMSRRVDRMAKIKNECDQIAHRSAHRIAQGGFAALVGWWGVVYYVTFHTEMGWDLVEPITYLAGLTTIMGGYLWFLYISRDLSYKAAMNITVSRRQHALYQERGFDQQTWDQLIQEVNLLRREVRIVASEYGVEWDETKDLGGEEVKEVLEQEKNKNKRRDDDDADEEGGHNDKGDNTSEKEKSPETKKAGN
;
A
#
# COMPACT_ATOMS: atom_id res chain seq x y z
N MET A 1 55.98 16.98 54.79
CA MET A 1 56.77 17.91 53.96
C MET A 1 55.82 18.77 53.16
N ALA A 2 55.92 20.10 53.29
CA ALA A 2 55.17 21.12 52.56
C ALA A 2 55.50 21.09 51.04
N LYS A 3 54.69 21.54 50.08
CA LYS A 3 54.12 22.89 49.86
C LYS A 3 53.07 22.85 48.71
N LYS A 4 52.01 23.67 48.85
CA LYS A 4 51.36 24.65 47.92
C LYS A 4 51.19 24.28 46.43
N SER A 5 50.16 24.66 45.66
CA SER A 5 48.92 25.46 45.80
C SER A 5 48.19 25.37 44.45
N SER A 6 46.85 25.42 44.47
CA SER A 6 45.90 25.65 43.36
C SER A 6 46.15 27.00 42.62
N PRO A 7 45.47 27.39 41.49
CA PRO A 7 44.08 27.06 41.10
C PRO A 7 43.68 27.02 39.58
N PHE A 8 42.41 26.65 39.35
CA PHE A 8 41.47 27.00 38.24
C PHE A 8 41.95 27.04 36.78
N ASN A 9 41.34 26.20 35.93
CA ASN A 9 41.07 26.59 34.54
C ASN A 9 39.83 25.84 33.98
N THR A 10 38.66 26.46 34.14
CA THR A 10 37.49 26.27 33.29
C THR A 10 37.61 27.27 32.14
N VAL A 11 37.57 26.81 30.88
CA VAL A 11 37.60 27.70 29.70
C VAL A 11 36.36 27.47 28.83
N PRO A 12 35.74 28.54 28.30
CA PRO A 12 34.36 28.55 27.84
C PRO A 12 34.20 28.51 26.31
N VAL A 13 33.01 28.09 25.88
CA VAL A 13 32.49 28.27 24.53
C VAL A 13 32.10 29.74 24.37
N THR A 14 32.81 30.46 23.50
CA THR A 14 32.48 31.87 23.19
C THR A 14 31.85 31.96 21.82
N ALA A 15 30.64 32.53 21.77
CA ALA A 15 29.97 32.99 20.57
C ALA A 15 30.66 34.24 19.99
N LYS A 16 30.81 34.31 18.66
CA LYS A 16 30.96 35.57 17.91
C LYS A 16 30.28 35.48 16.54
N ASN A 17 29.17 36.22 16.44
CA ASN A 17 28.83 37.21 15.41
C ASN A 17 29.05 36.85 13.93
N PHE A 18 27.95 36.51 13.24
CA PHE A 18 27.74 36.89 11.85
C PHE A 18 26.54 37.84 11.79
N ALA A 19 26.84 39.14 11.88
CA ALA A 19 25.91 40.22 11.55
C ALA A 19 25.94 40.42 10.03
N GLY A 20 24.75 40.65 9.47
CA GLY A 20 24.46 40.52 8.05
C GLY A 20 24.99 41.62 7.13
N THR A 21 24.98 41.27 5.85
CA THR A 21 24.99 42.18 4.71
C THR A 21 23.67 42.00 3.95
N PRO A 22 22.92 43.07 3.64
CA PRO A 22 21.67 42.97 2.90
C PRO A 22 21.96 42.85 1.39
N PHE A 23 21.35 41.85 0.75
CA PHE A 23 21.38 41.67 -0.69
C PHE A 23 20.33 42.59 -1.34
N ASN A 24 20.80 43.60 -2.08
CA ASN A 24 19.98 44.55 -2.82
C ASN A 24 19.30 43.86 -4.01
N TYR A 25 17.98 43.98 -4.09
CA TYR A 25 17.22 43.74 -5.33
C TYR A 25 17.38 44.95 -6.25
N HIS A 26 18.12 44.79 -7.36
CA HIS A 26 18.03 45.70 -8.50
C HIS A 26 17.08 45.14 -9.55
N SER A 27 15.96 45.84 -9.72
CA SER A 27 15.08 45.77 -10.88
C SER A 27 15.74 46.40 -12.11
N THR A 28 15.75 45.69 -13.24
CA THR A 28 16.15 46.24 -14.55
C THR A 28 14.93 46.46 -15.45
N PRO A 29 14.90 47.53 -16.26
CA PRO A 29 13.75 47.91 -17.07
C PRO A 29 13.82 47.41 -18.53
N ARG A 30 12.63 47.34 -19.11
CA ARG A 30 12.21 47.16 -20.51
C ARG A 30 13.15 47.76 -21.58
N SER A 31 13.27 47.04 -22.71
CA SER A 31 13.23 47.67 -24.04
C SER A 31 12.50 46.77 -25.04
N SER A 32 11.82 47.42 -25.97
CA SER A 32 10.81 46.95 -26.89
C SER A 32 11.29 47.11 -28.33
N VAL A 33 11.02 46.13 -29.21
CA VAL A 33 10.95 46.34 -30.66
C VAL A 33 9.88 45.44 -31.26
N GLU A 34 8.94 46.07 -31.97
CA GLU A 34 7.85 45.47 -32.75
C GLU A 34 8.34 44.78 -34.03
N SER A 35 7.61 43.76 -34.48
CA SER A 35 7.21 43.64 -35.89
C SER A 35 6.11 42.58 -36.10
N HIS A 36 4.96 43.05 -36.59
CA HIS A 36 3.99 42.33 -37.42
C HIS A 36 3.96 43.12 -38.75
N PRO A 37 3.61 42.55 -39.92
CA PRO A 37 2.39 41.75 -40.09
C PRO A 37 2.44 40.64 -41.18
N GLN A 38 1.47 39.72 -41.18
CA GLN A 38 0.48 39.65 -42.27
C GLN A 38 -0.54 38.51 -42.07
N SER A 39 -1.76 38.88 -42.45
CA SER A 39 -3.05 38.22 -42.36
C SER A 39 -3.24 37.05 -43.33
N ILE A 40 -3.84 35.95 -42.86
CA ILE A 40 -4.68 35.10 -43.70
C ILE A 40 -6.00 34.81 -42.98
N ARG A 41 -7.05 35.39 -43.57
CA ARG A 41 -8.48 35.25 -43.29
C ARG A 41 -8.94 33.86 -43.74
N ARG A 42 -9.47 33.03 -42.82
CA ARG A 42 -10.28 31.84 -43.17
C ARG A 42 -11.48 31.68 -42.21
N GLU A 43 -12.60 32.18 -42.72
CA GLU A 43 -13.89 31.48 -42.86
C GLU A 43 -14.40 30.62 -41.69
N ARG A 44 -15.41 31.13 -40.97
CA ARG A 44 -16.26 30.37 -40.06
C ARG A 44 -17.05 29.32 -40.83
N ARG A 45 -16.68 28.04 -40.70
CA ARG A 45 -17.58 26.90 -40.97
C ARG A 45 -18.22 26.42 -39.67
N ARG A 46 -19.55 26.51 -39.62
CA ARG A 46 -20.41 25.78 -38.68
C ARG A 46 -20.31 24.29 -39.01
N THR A 47 -19.82 23.48 -38.08
CA THR A 47 -20.02 22.02 -38.08
C THR A 47 -20.26 21.54 -36.65
N GLU A 48 -21.51 21.14 -36.44
CA GLU A 48 -21.96 19.94 -35.73
C GLU A 48 -21.55 19.69 -34.26
N LYS A 49 -22.59 19.64 -33.42
CA LYS A 49 -22.57 19.39 -31.97
C LYS A 49 -21.94 18.03 -31.63
N GLY A 50 -20.66 18.04 -31.25
CA GLY A 50 -20.05 16.98 -30.46
C GLY A 50 -20.51 17.05 -29.00
N ARG A 51 -21.34 16.08 -28.58
CA ARG A 51 -21.72 15.86 -27.18
C ARG A 51 -20.46 15.63 -26.33
N ARG A 52 -20.12 16.57 -25.45
CA ARG A 52 -19.28 16.29 -24.28
C ARG A 52 -20.04 15.29 -23.40
N PRO A 53 -19.43 14.22 -22.88
CA PRO A 53 -20.09 13.42 -21.85
C PRO A 53 -20.32 14.37 -20.67
N ALA A 54 -21.59 14.59 -20.35
CA ALA A 54 -21.97 15.36 -19.18
C ALA A 54 -21.27 14.71 -17.98
N MET A 55 -20.42 15.48 -17.29
CA MET A 55 -20.12 15.20 -15.89
C MET A 55 -21.47 14.98 -15.23
N ALA A 56 -21.71 13.76 -14.77
CA ALA A 56 -22.88 13.43 -14.00
C ALA A 56 -22.94 14.46 -12.88
N LYS A 57 -23.93 15.36 -12.96
CA LYS A 57 -24.29 16.23 -11.84
C LYS A 57 -24.48 15.29 -10.67
N SER A 58 -23.53 15.33 -9.74
CA SER A 58 -23.71 14.75 -8.42
C SER A 58 -25.06 15.24 -7.95
N LYS A 59 -25.98 14.30 -7.79
CA LYS A 59 -27.30 14.55 -7.23
C LYS A 59 -27.01 15.28 -5.92
N GLN A 60 -27.39 16.56 -5.89
CA GLN A 60 -27.19 17.42 -4.74
C GLN A 60 -28.00 16.78 -3.62
N LEU A 61 -27.30 15.99 -2.79
CA LEU A 61 -27.83 15.39 -1.59
C LEU A 61 -28.29 16.53 -0.70
N ASP A 62 -29.52 16.41 -0.22
CA ASP A 62 -30.26 17.42 0.51
C ASP A 62 -29.39 18.17 1.54
N ALA A 63 -29.44 19.50 1.42
CA ALA A 63 -28.83 20.41 2.35
C ALA A 63 -29.66 20.42 3.65
N GLY A 64 -29.22 19.62 4.64
CA GLY A 64 -29.69 19.72 6.03
C GLY A 64 -29.71 18.37 6.76
N GLY A 65 -28.67 18.08 7.55
CA GLY A 65 -28.76 17.10 8.66
C GLY A 65 -27.94 15.80 8.57
N GLY A 66 -27.28 15.48 7.46
CA GLY A 66 -26.64 14.16 7.27
C GLY A 66 -25.16 14.01 7.66
N ARG A 67 -24.47 15.09 8.05
CA ARG A 67 -23.01 15.12 8.29
C ARG A 67 -22.59 15.08 9.77
N ASP A 68 -23.56 15.15 10.68
CA ASP A 68 -23.28 15.38 12.11
C ASP A 68 -23.29 14.07 12.93
N ARG A 69 -23.35 12.89 12.27
CA ARG A 69 -23.57 11.57 12.91
C ARG A 69 -22.76 10.43 12.26
N THR A 70 -21.45 10.58 12.22
CA THR A 70 -20.59 9.64 11.46
C THR A 70 -19.30 9.34 12.19
N VAL A 71 -18.84 8.10 12.06
CA VAL A 71 -17.45 7.75 12.33
C VAL A 71 -16.64 8.03 11.06
N LEU A 72 -15.67 8.93 11.15
CA LEU A 72 -14.78 9.29 10.05
C LEU A 72 -13.43 8.61 10.22
N THR A 73 -12.88 8.10 9.13
CA THR A 73 -11.56 7.48 9.11
C THR A 73 -10.50 8.55 8.82
N THR A 74 -9.45 8.64 9.62
CA THR A 74 -8.37 9.61 9.38
C THR A 74 -7.19 8.97 8.62
N PRO A 75 -6.30 9.78 8.03
CA PRO A 75 -5.05 9.26 7.43
C PRO A 75 -4.13 8.53 8.42
N THR A 76 -4.24 8.83 9.73
CA THR A 76 -3.39 8.28 10.79
C THR A 76 -3.96 7.00 11.44
N ARG A 77 -4.91 6.33 10.78
CA ARG A 77 -5.62 5.13 11.27
C ARG A 77 -6.54 5.34 12.48
N LEU A 78 -6.63 6.58 12.99
CA LEU A 78 -7.57 6.97 14.03
C LEU A 78 -8.99 7.09 13.47
N LEU A 79 -9.97 6.99 14.38
CA LEU A 79 -11.38 7.19 14.10
C LEU A 79 -11.82 8.50 14.74
N LYS A 80 -12.36 9.41 13.94
CA LYS A 80 -13.01 10.63 14.44
C LYS A 80 -14.50 10.36 14.55
N LEU A 81 -14.99 10.19 15.76
CA LEU A 81 -16.39 9.96 16.08
C LEU A 81 -17.09 11.31 16.26
N ILE A 82 -18.15 11.57 15.48
CA ILE A 82 -18.98 12.77 15.61
C ILE A 82 -20.36 12.33 16.12
N ILE A 83 -20.69 12.76 17.34
CA ILE A 83 -21.92 12.40 18.05
C ILE A 83 -22.80 13.64 18.18
N PRO A 84 -24.06 13.60 17.73
CA PRO A 84 -25.01 14.68 17.98
C PRO A 84 -25.46 14.62 19.45
N MET A 85 -24.91 15.49 20.30
CA MET A 85 -25.32 15.52 21.70
C MET A 85 -26.69 16.20 21.82
N PRO A 86 -27.65 15.61 22.55
CA PRO A 86 -28.93 16.26 22.82
C PRO A 86 -28.80 17.32 23.95
N PHE A 87 -27.69 17.32 24.67
CA PHE A 87 -27.44 18.17 25.84
C PHE A 87 -26.60 19.39 25.49
N HIS A 88 -26.97 20.55 26.03
CA HIS A 88 -26.15 21.75 25.92
C HIS A 88 -24.97 21.66 26.91
N PRO A 89 -23.74 22.09 26.57
CA PRO A 89 -22.57 21.99 27.46
C PRO A 89 -22.67 22.77 28.78
N LYS A 90 -23.72 23.57 28.97
CA LYS A 90 -23.98 24.36 30.20
C LYS A 90 -25.12 23.78 31.04
N GLN A 91 -25.76 22.71 30.59
CA GLN A 91 -26.85 22.06 31.30
C GLN A 91 -26.32 21.41 32.58
N LYS A 92 -27.04 21.56 33.70
CA LYS A 92 -26.58 21.06 35.02
C LYS A 92 -26.97 19.61 35.25
N THR A 93 -28.11 19.18 34.73
CA THR A 93 -28.69 17.86 34.94
C THR A 93 -29.25 17.30 33.65
N ILE A 94 -29.15 15.98 33.46
CA ILE A 94 -29.78 15.30 32.30
C ILE A 94 -31.30 15.46 32.31
N ASP A 95 -31.93 15.46 33.49
CA ASP A 95 -33.37 15.54 33.64
C ASP A 95 -33.89 16.98 33.41
N PRO A 96 -34.86 17.17 32.50
CA PRO A 96 -35.44 18.50 32.24
C PRO A 96 -36.34 18.99 33.38
N GLU A 97 -36.94 18.08 34.17
CA GLU A 97 -37.87 18.46 35.26
C GLU A 97 -37.19 19.10 36.48
N ASN A 98 -35.87 18.95 36.63
CA ASN A 98 -35.11 19.45 37.78
C ASN A 98 -34.25 20.68 37.47
N ASP A 99 -34.34 21.27 36.27
CA ASP A 99 -33.58 22.46 35.90
C ASP A 99 -34.40 23.74 36.15
N PRO A 100 -34.13 24.52 37.21
CA PRO A 100 -34.94 25.69 37.59
C PRO A 100 -34.84 26.88 36.61
N ASP A 101 -33.99 26.81 35.58
CA ASP A 101 -33.69 27.90 34.62
C ASP A 101 -34.34 27.72 33.23
N GLU A 102 -35.37 26.86 33.09
CA GLU A 102 -35.96 26.53 31.78
C GLU A 102 -36.71 27.70 31.09
N ASN A 103 -36.97 28.80 31.79
CA ASN A 103 -37.86 29.87 31.30
C ASN A 103 -37.20 31.05 30.56
N GLN A 104 -35.87 31.09 30.32
CA GLN A 104 -35.26 32.25 29.64
C GLN A 104 -34.22 31.99 28.52
N THR A 105 -33.88 30.75 28.16
CA THR A 105 -32.79 30.54 27.17
C THR A 105 -32.95 29.42 26.13
N THR A 106 -34.04 28.67 26.10
CA THR A 106 -34.20 27.55 25.13
C THR A 106 -34.81 28.02 23.80
N GLY A 107 -34.29 29.11 23.26
CA GLY A 107 -34.55 29.54 21.89
C GLY A 107 -33.60 28.85 20.91
N THR A 108 -33.94 27.65 20.43
CA THR A 108 -33.49 27.13 19.11
C THR A 108 -31.98 27.20 18.77
N GLU A 109 -31.07 27.21 19.74
CA GLU A 109 -29.64 27.12 19.42
C GLU A 109 -29.28 25.66 19.15
N LYS A 110 -28.79 25.41 17.93
CA LYS A 110 -28.38 24.08 17.48
C LYS A 110 -27.19 23.63 18.32
N VAL A 111 -27.41 22.65 19.21
CA VAL A 111 -26.36 22.05 20.05
C VAL A 111 -25.20 21.58 19.17
N GLU A 112 -23.98 21.95 19.54
CA GLU A 112 -22.77 21.55 18.82
C GLU A 112 -22.52 20.05 18.99
N PRO A 113 -22.16 19.32 17.91
CA PRO A 113 -21.86 17.90 18.02
C PRO A 113 -20.52 17.65 18.71
N LEU A 114 -20.45 16.59 19.52
CA LEU A 114 -19.23 16.15 20.17
C LEU A 114 -18.32 15.42 19.17
N ALA A 115 -17.05 15.81 19.11
CA ALA A 115 -16.05 15.18 18.26
C ALA A 115 -14.95 14.51 19.09
N LEU A 116 -14.89 13.17 19.05
CA LEU A 116 -13.90 12.37 19.76
C LEU A 116 -12.92 11.74 18.77
N LEU A 117 -11.66 11.61 19.18
CA LEU A 117 -10.63 10.91 18.41
C LEU A 117 -10.24 9.63 19.15
N VAL A 118 -10.44 8.48 18.51
CA VAL A 118 -10.34 7.17 19.15
C VAL A 118 -9.43 6.27 18.34
N HIS A 119 -8.62 5.45 19.03
CA HIS A 119 -7.81 4.42 18.38
C HIS A 119 -8.63 3.12 18.25
N PRO A 120 -8.58 2.40 17.12
CA PRO A 120 -9.38 1.18 16.93
C PRO A 120 -9.17 0.08 17.99
N GLN A 121 -7.96 -0.03 18.55
CA GLN A 121 -7.63 -1.01 19.58
C GLN A 121 -8.06 -0.63 21.01
N GLN A 122 -8.62 0.58 21.20
CA GLN A 122 -9.13 0.95 22.51
C GLN A 122 -10.46 0.22 22.78
N PRO A 123 -10.76 -0.14 24.04
CA PRO A 123 -12.02 -0.77 24.39
C PRO A 123 -13.17 0.25 24.40
N LEU A 124 -14.40 -0.22 24.21
CA LEU A 124 -15.61 0.63 24.26
C LEU A 124 -15.80 1.34 25.60
N SER A 125 -15.35 0.76 26.71
CA SER A 125 -15.34 1.38 28.05
C SER A 125 -14.49 2.65 28.12
N TYR A 126 -13.46 2.77 27.28
CA TYR A 126 -12.69 4.01 27.16
C TYR A 126 -13.52 5.10 26.48
N VAL A 127 -14.25 4.74 25.41
CA VAL A 127 -15.16 5.66 24.71
C VAL A 127 -16.34 6.05 25.60
N GLU A 128 -16.91 5.12 26.36
CA GLU A 128 -17.93 5.39 27.37
C GLU A 128 -17.46 6.47 28.35
N ARG A 129 -16.24 6.35 28.91
CA ARG A 129 -15.70 7.35 29.83
C ARG A 129 -15.46 8.70 29.18
N LEU A 130 -15.01 8.73 27.93
CA LEU A 130 -14.84 9.98 27.18
C LEU A 130 -16.18 10.68 26.97
N ILE A 131 -17.24 9.92 26.67
CA ILE A 131 -18.58 10.48 26.51
C ILE A 131 -19.14 10.91 27.88
N GLN A 132 -18.98 10.11 28.94
CA GLN A 132 -19.40 10.45 30.31
C GLN A 132 -18.76 11.73 30.84
N ALA A 133 -17.52 12.04 30.43
CA ALA A 133 -16.84 13.27 30.81
C ALA A 133 -17.44 14.54 30.16
N GLU A 134 -18.17 14.37 29.05
CA GLU A 134 -18.74 15.46 28.24
C GLU A 134 -20.27 15.58 28.40
N ILE A 135 -20.90 14.69 29.19
CA ILE A 135 -22.34 14.71 29.50
C ILE A 135 -22.54 15.21 30.94
N PRO A 136 -23.60 16.00 31.22
CA PRO A 136 -23.95 16.36 32.60
C PRO A 136 -24.24 15.13 33.48
N PRO A 137 -24.04 15.22 34.81
CA PRO A 137 -24.37 14.12 35.70
C PRO A 137 -25.89 13.86 35.76
N LEU A 138 -26.24 12.60 36.05
CA LEU A 138 -27.60 12.17 36.35
C LEU A 138 -27.83 12.24 37.87
N ILE A 139 -28.98 12.75 38.32
CA ILE A 139 -29.33 12.73 39.75
C ILE A 139 -30.21 11.51 40.01
N ALA A 140 -29.66 10.51 40.69
CA ALA A 140 -30.40 9.32 41.13
C ALA A 140 -30.39 9.26 42.65
N ASP A 141 -31.55 9.10 43.28
CA ASP A 141 -31.71 9.00 44.74
C ASP A 141 -31.03 10.16 45.52
N GLY A 142 -31.06 11.37 44.96
CA GLY A 142 -30.46 12.57 45.56
C GLY A 142 -28.93 12.63 45.54
N ARG A 143 -28.27 11.76 44.76
CA ARG A 143 -26.82 11.78 44.52
C ARG A 143 -26.51 11.94 43.04
N GLU A 144 -25.43 12.66 42.75
CA GLU A 144 -24.89 12.75 41.40
C GLU A 144 -24.23 11.42 41.01
N LYS A 145 -24.66 10.85 39.89
CA LYS A 145 -24.18 9.61 39.29
C LYS A 145 -23.81 9.88 37.83
N LEU A 146 -22.75 9.25 37.34
CA LEU A 146 -22.43 9.25 35.92
C LEU A 146 -23.45 8.37 35.16
N PRO A 147 -24.00 8.84 34.03
CA PRO A 147 -24.95 8.06 33.26
C PRO A 147 -24.28 6.81 32.67
N GLY A 148 -24.94 5.66 32.78
CA GLY A 148 -24.54 4.46 32.05
C GLY A 148 -24.69 4.65 30.54
N ILE A 149 -23.70 4.17 29.77
CA ILE A 149 -23.75 4.21 28.31
C ILE A 149 -23.72 2.79 27.77
N VAL A 150 -24.63 2.49 26.84
CA VAL A 150 -24.73 1.19 26.22
C VAL A 150 -24.61 1.32 24.71
N PHE A 151 -23.71 0.54 24.12
CA PHE A 151 -23.55 0.42 22.68
C PHE A 151 -24.34 -0.78 22.17
N ARG A 152 -25.18 -0.55 21.15
CA ARG A 152 -25.97 -1.59 20.50
C ARG A 152 -25.68 -1.62 19.01
N ALA A 153 -25.64 -2.82 18.42
CA ALA A 153 -25.52 -3.01 16.98
C ALA A 153 -26.60 -3.97 16.47
N GLU A 154 -26.86 -3.89 15.17
CA GLU A 154 -27.82 -4.77 14.49
C GLU A 154 -27.38 -6.24 14.59
N ALA A 155 -28.27 -7.09 15.10
CA ALA A 155 -28.11 -8.53 15.14
C ALA A 155 -28.35 -9.15 13.75
N GLU A 156 -27.92 -10.41 13.58
CA GLU A 156 -28.25 -11.17 12.38
C GLU A 156 -29.77 -11.32 12.22
N GLN A 157 -30.27 -11.13 10.99
CA GLN A 157 -31.70 -11.27 10.72
C GLN A 157 -32.11 -12.75 10.80
N ASP A 158 -33.24 -13.04 11.43
CA ASP A 158 -33.76 -14.41 11.61
C ASP A 158 -33.88 -15.19 10.28
N LYS A 159 -34.10 -14.50 9.14
CA LYS A 159 -34.18 -15.14 7.81
C LYS A 159 -32.84 -15.67 7.30
N ASP A 160 -31.74 -15.04 7.69
CA ASP A 160 -30.39 -15.51 7.36
C ASP A 160 -29.96 -16.61 8.35
N GLN A 161 -30.41 -16.53 9.61
CA GLN A 161 -30.27 -17.63 10.58
C GLN A 161 -31.02 -18.90 10.15
N GLU A 162 -32.24 -18.79 9.59
CA GLU A 162 -32.97 -19.97 9.05
C GLU A 162 -32.26 -20.63 7.86
N LYS A 163 -31.54 -19.85 7.04
CA LYS A 163 -30.70 -20.38 5.95
C LYS A 163 -29.39 -20.97 6.47
N ALA A 164 -28.75 -20.32 7.43
CA ALA A 164 -27.52 -20.81 8.06
C ALA A 164 -27.76 -22.10 8.86
N ASN A 165 -28.88 -22.21 9.60
CA ASN A 165 -29.26 -23.41 10.34
C ASN A 165 -29.54 -24.63 9.44
N ARG A 166 -29.92 -24.43 8.16
CA ARG A 166 -30.03 -25.54 7.20
C ARG A 166 -28.68 -26.13 6.79
N ASN A 167 -27.60 -25.35 6.93
CA ASN A 167 -26.23 -25.78 6.64
C ASN A 167 -25.39 -26.07 7.89
N GLY A 168 -25.91 -25.86 9.11
CA GLY A 168 -25.20 -26.14 10.35
C GLY A 168 -24.01 -25.20 10.65
N ASP A 169 -23.88 -24.11 9.90
CA ASP A 169 -22.76 -23.19 10.03
C ASP A 169 -23.10 -22.05 11.01
N ASN A 170 -22.50 -22.11 12.21
CA ASN A 170 -22.51 -21.02 13.20
C ASN A 170 -21.55 -19.90 12.79
N VAL A 171 -21.73 -19.34 11.60
CA VAL A 171 -20.83 -18.35 11.00
C VAL A 171 -21.57 -17.03 10.87
N ALA A 172 -21.02 -15.98 11.48
CA ALA A 172 -21.61 -14.65 11.40
C ALA A 172 -21.49 -14.09 9.97
N THR A 173 -22.60 -13.60 9.41
CA THR A 173 -22.62 -13.02 8.06
C THR A 173 -22.04 -11.61 8.05
N TYR A 174 -21.04 -11.34 7.21
CA TYR A 174 -20.45 -10.00 7.06
C TYR A 174 -20.81 -9.41 5.69
N SER A 175 -21.34 -8.18 5.66
CA SER A 175 -21.64 -7.46 4.42
C SER A 175 -20.56 -6.45 4.03
N GLY A 176 -19.93 -5.82 5.03
CA GLY A 176 -18.90 -4.80 4.85
C GLY A 176 -19.36 -3.50 4.18
N LEU A 177 -20.68 -3.36 3.94
CA LEU A 177 -21.28 -2.22 3.24
C LEU A 177 -21.52 -1.04 4.18
N GLY A 178 -21.70 -1.28 5.48
CA GLY A 178 -21.98 -0.23 6.45
C GLY A 178 -23.15 0.64 6.02
N HIS A 179 -22.98 1.96 6.10
CA HIS A 179 -24.01 2.93 5.69
C HIS A 179 -24.46 2.85 4.21
N GLU A 180 -23.64 2.24 3.33
CA GLU A 180 -23.93 2.03 1.90
C GLU A 180 -24.87 0.83 1.66
N GLY A 181 -25.13 0.04 2.71
CA GLY A 181 -26.04 -1.10 2.65
C GLY A 181 -27.49 -0.72 2.33
N PRO A 182 -28.31 -1.68 1.87
CA PRO A 182 -29.71 -1.46 1.59
C PRO A 182 -30.43 -0.95 2.85
N GLY A 183 -31.24 0.10 2.71
CA GLY A 183 -32.02 0.64 3.82
C GLY A 183 -33.04 -0.37 4.32
N ASN A 184 -32.87 -0.88 5.53
CA ASN A 184 -33.86 -1.76 6.16
C ASN A 184 -35.19 -1.02 6.36
N LYS A 185 -36.26 -1.56 5.78
CA LYS A 185 -37.66 -1.11 5.97
C LYS A 185 -38.39 -1.91 7.06
N GLY A 186 -37.69 -2.81 7.76
CA GLY A 186 -38.23 -3.68 8.81
C GLY A 186 -37.70 -3.35 10.20
N HIS A 187 -38.20 -4.07 11.21
CA HIS A 187 -37.73 -3.99 12.59
C HIS A 187 -36.33 -4.58 12.69
N VAL A 188 -35.37 -3.80 13.18
CA VAL A 188 -33.98 -4.21 13.39
C VAL A 188 -33.87 -4.78 14.81
N ASN A 189 -33.25 -5.94 14.96
CA ASN A 189 -32.94 -6.49 16.28
C ASN A 189 -31.62 -5.89 16.77
N TRP A 190 -31.59 -5.40 18.00
CA TRP A 190 -30.45 -4.70 18.57
C TRP A 190 -29.83 -5.54 19.69
N VAL A 191 -28.51 -5.76 19.61
CA VAL A 191 -27.75 -6.51 20.61
C VAL A 191 -26.80 -5.58 21.34
N ARG A 192 -26.78 -5.68 22.67
CA ARG A 192 -25.84 -4.97 23.54
C ARG A 192 -24.44 -5.58 23.44
N TRP A 193 -23.44 -4.72 23.30
CA TRP A 193 -22.03 -5.10 23.31
C TRP A 193 -21.37 -4.88 24.67
N SER A 194 -20.31 -5.65 24.94
CA SER A 194 -19.51 -5.51 26.15
C SER A 194 -18.61 -4.28 26.07
N GLY A 195 -18.43 -3.56 27.18
CA GLY A 195 -17.49 -2.43 27.28
C GLY A 195 -16.01 -2.84 27.14
N SER A 196 -15.69 -4.13 27.14
CA SER A 196 -14.33 -4.66 26.94
C SER A 196 -13.98 -4.96 25.47
N THR A 197 -14.94 -4.87 24.54
CA THR A 197 -14.68 -5.09 23.10
C THR A 197 -13.91 -3.90 22.50
N GLU A 198 -12.98 -4.18 21.58
CA GLU A 198 -12.25 -3.14 20.83
C GLU A 198 -13.19 -2.37 19.89
N VAL A 199 -12.99 -1.05 19.76
CA VAL A 199 -13.81 -0.21 18.87
C VAL A 199 -13.72 -0.66 17.42
N GLY A 200 -12.53 -1.09 16.97
CA GLY A 200 -12.32 -1.56 15.61
C GLY A 200 -13.17 -2.79 15.27
N ASP A 201 -13.19 -3.77 16.18
CA ASP A 201 -13.97 -5.00 16.02
C ASP A 201 -15.47 -4.72 16.11
N PHE A 202 -15.89 -3.87 17.06
CA PHE A 202 -17.28 -3.42 17.16
C PHE A 202 -17.76 -2.72 15.88
N ILE A 203 -16.97 -1.80 15.33
CA ILE A 203 -17.30 -1.09 14.09
C ILE A 203 -17.37 -2.04 12.89
N ARG A 204 -16.47 -3.03 12.81
CA ARG A 204 -16.49 -4.04 11.75
C ARG A 204 -17.75 -4.90 11.82
N ASP A 205 -18.15 -5.33 13.02
CA ASP A 205 -19.36 -6.11 13.23
C ASP A 205 -20.63 -5.28 12.96
N ALA A 206 -20.65 -4.04 13.45
CA ALA A 206 -21.72 -3.08 13.19
C ALA A 206 -21.85 -2.71 11.70
N ALA A 207 -20.79 -2.90 10.88
CA ALA A 207 -20.81 -2.61 9.45
C ALA A 207 -21.69 -3.60 8.65
N ARG A 208 -22.27 -4.61 9.30
CA ARG A 208 -23.39 -5.39 8.78
C ARG A 208 -24.60 -4.50 8.52
N GLY A 209 -24.92 -3.67 9.51
CA GLY A 209 -25.98 -2.69 9.47
C GLY A 209 -25.48 -1.34 8.94
N ARG A 210 -26.39 -0.38 8.85
CA ARG A 210 -26.07 0.97 8.39
C ARG A 210 -25.62 1.89 9.51
N GLU A 211 -26.13 1.64 10.71
CA GLU A 211 -26.00 2.49 11.89
C GLU A 211 -25.87 1.61 13.13
N PHE A 212 -25.16 2.10 14.13
CA PHE A 212 -25.18 1.57 15.48
C PHE A 212 -25.83 2.57 16.43
N GLU A 213 -26.30 2.10 17.56
CA GLU A 213 -27.05 2.88 18.53
C GLU A 213 -26.23 3.08 19.82
N ILE A 214 -26.31 4.28 20.37
CA ILE A 214 -25.82 4.62 21.71
C ILE A 214 -27.02 5.03 22.56
N GLU A 215 -27.21 4.30 23.64
CA GLU A 215 -28.20 4.57 24.68
C GLU A 215 -27.50 5.20 25.88
N ILE A 216 -28.05 6.32 26.36
CA ILE A 216 -27.54 7.07 27.52
C ILE A 216 -28.61 7.00 28.62
N GLU A 217 -28.23 6.54 29.81
CA GLU A 217 -29.11 6.50 30.99
C GLU A 217 -29.67 7.90 31.30
N GLY A 218 -31.00 8.00 31.43
CA GLY A 218 -31.70 9.26 31.67
C GLY A 218 -32.11 10.02 30.39
N CYS A 219 -31.66 9.61 29.21
CA CYS A 219 -32.10 10.20 27.94
C CYS A 219 -33.12 9.30 27.23
N PRO A 220 -34.34 9.78 26.91
CA PRO A 220 -35.31 8.99 26.15
C PRO A 220 -34.95 8.88 24.65
N GLN A 221 -34.02 9.70 24.15
CA GLN A 221 -33.64 9.72 22.75
C GLN A 221 -32.41 8.85 22.49
N GLU A 222 -32.59 7.82 21.67
CA GLU A 222 -31.51 6.97 21.17
C GLU A 222 -30.65 7.70 20.14
N LEU A 223 -29.33 7.61 20.26
CA LEU A 223 -28.38 8.23 19.33
C LEU A 223 -27.95 7.22 18.26
N ARG A 224 -28.32 7.48 17.01
CA ARG A 224 -27.91 6.64 15.87
C ARG A 224 -26.73 7.22 15.12
N ILE A 225 -25.69 6.42 14.94
CA ILE A 225 -24.43 6.82 14.32
C ILE A 225 -24.14 5.91 13.14
N ARG A 226 -23.78 6.52 12.00
CA ARG A 226 -23.46 5.77 10.78
C ARG A 226 -22.13 5.06 10.88
N VAL A 227 -22.14 3.79 10.47
CA VAL A 227 -20.97 2.93 10.44
C VAL A 227 -20.22 3.11 9.11
N PRO A 228 -18.89 3.28 9.12
CA PRO A 228 -18.10 3.43 7.90
C PRO A 228 -18.07 2.13 7.11
N SER A 229 -18.19 2.24 5.79
CA SER A 229 -18.05 1.10 4.88
C SER A 229 -16.59 0.70 4.68
N PHE A 230 -16.37 -0.45 4.04
CA PHE A 230 -15.04 -0.84 3.52
C PHE A 230 -14.42 0.27 2.65
N ASN A 231 -15.22 0.92 1.79
CA ASN A 231 -14.76 1.98 0.91
C ASN A 231 -14.29 3.22 1.69
N ASP A 232 -14.98 3.57 2.78
CA ASP A 232 -14.60 4.68 3.64
C ASP A 232 -13.30 4.36 4.40
N ARG A 233 -13.24 3.17 5.02
CA ARG A 233 -12.07 2.74 5.80
C ARG A 233 -10.80 2.70 4.97
N THR A 234 -10.90 2.29 3.71
CA THR A 234 -9.76 2.17 2.80
C THR A 234 -9.53 3.42 1.94
N TYR A 235 -10.34 4.47 2.08
CA TYR A 235 -10.31 5.64 1.19
C TYR A 235 -8.91 6.27 1.08
N TYR A 236 -8.28 6.59 2.21
CA TYR A 236 -6.95 7.22 2.22
C TYR A 236 -5.84 6.26 1.77
N MET A 237 -5.96 4.97 2.11
CA MET A 237 -5.03 3.93 1.66
C MET A 237 -5.08 3.79 0.13
N ARG A 238 -6.28 3.67 -0.45
CA ARG A 238 -6.49 3.55 -1.90
C ARG A 238 -6.10 4.83 -2.63
N MET A 239 -6.33 6.00 -2.06
CA MET A 239 -5.86 7.27 -2.61
C MET A 239 -4.34 7.32 -2.69
N ASN A 240 -3.64 6.89 -1.62
CA ASN A 240 -2.18 6.82 -1.62
C ASN A 240 -1.68 5.75 -2.61
N LEU A 241 -2.31 4.58 -2.64
CA LEU A 241 -2.01 3.50 -3.59
C LEU A 241 -2.10 3.99 -5.05
N ARG A 242 -3.17 4.71 -5.42
CA ARG A 242 -3.32 5.32 -6.75
C ARG A 242 -2.19 6.30 -7.06
N ARG A 243 -1.74 7.08 -6.07
CA ARG A 243 -0.62 8.03 -6.24
C ARG A 243 0.70 7.30 -6.48
N MET A 244 0.98 6.29 -5.68
CA MET A 244 2.20 5.48 -5.79
C MET A 244 2.21 4.65 -7.07
N SER A 245 1.07 4.08 -7.46
CA SER A 245 0.91 3.34 -8.71
C SER A 245 1.28 4.17 -9.94
N ARG A 246 0.83 5.44 -10.01
CA ARG A 246 1.23 6.35 -11.09
C ARG A 246 2.75 6.59 -11.13
N ARG A 247 3.43 6.55 -9.97
CA ARG A 247 4.89 6.67 -9.90
C ARG A 247 5.57 5.39 -10.40
N VAL A 248 5.03 4.23 -10.02
CA VAL A 248 5.47 2.92 -10.53
C VAL A 248 5.34 2.88 -12.04
N ASP A 249 4.19 3.26 -12.62
CA ASP A 249 3.99 3.28 -14.08
C ASP A 249 5.05 4.13 -14.81
N ARG A 250 5.33 5.34 -14.33
CA ARG A 250 6.37 6.21 -14.93
C ARG A 250 7.76 5.59 -14.86
N MET A 251 8.13 5.03 -13.71
CA MET A 251 9.46 4.41 -13.54
C MET A 251 9.57 3.09 -14.31
N ALA A 252 8.48 2.31 -14.40
CA ALA A 252 8.40 1.06 -15.17
C ALA A 252 8.59 1.29 -16.66
N LYS A 253 8.03 2.37 -17.23
CA LYS A 253 8.22 2.74 -18.63
C LYS A 253 9.70 3.01 -18.94
N ILE A 254 10.37 3.81 -18.10
CA ILE A 254 11.80 4.10 -18.24
C ILE A 254 12.63 2.82 -18.14
N LYS A 255 12.33 1.97 -17.15
CA LYS A 255 12.99 0.69 -16.93
C LYS A 255 12.86 -0.23 -18.15
N ASN A 256 11.63 -0.43 -18.64
CA ASN A 256 11.34 -1.30 -19.78
C ASN A 256 12.05 -0.82 -21.05
N GLU A 257 12.10 0.50 -21.30
CA GLU A 257 12.86 1.03 -22.43
C GLU A 257 14.37 0.75 -22.32
N CYS A 258 14.97 0.93 -21.14
CA CYS A 258 16.37 0.61 -20.90
C CYS A 258 16.65 -0.89 -21.10
N ASP A 259 15.79 -1.74 -20.55
CA ASP A 259 15.91 -3.20 -20.63
C ASP A 259 15.82 -3.68 -22.08
N GLN A 260 14.89 -3.13 -22.86
CA GLN A 260 14.79 -3.43 -24.29
C GLN A 260 16.06 -3.02 -25.05
N ILE A 261 16.64 -1.85 -24.75
CA ILE A 261 17.88 -1.41 -25.40
C ILE A 261 19.06 -2.30 -25.00
N ALA A 262 19.16 -2.68 -23.73
CA ALA A 262 20.20 -3.56 -23.22
C ALA A 262 20.13 -4.95 -23.90
N HIS A 263 18.94 -5.55 -23.97
CA HIS A 263 18.75 -6.85 -24.63
C HIS A 263 19.05 -6.82 -26.13
N ARG A 264 18.63 -5.77 -26.85
CA ARG A 264 18.97 -5.62 -28.29
C ARG A 264 20.47 -5.58 -28.53
N SER A 265 21.23 -4.95 -27.62
CA SER A 265 22.68 -4.87 -27.77
C SER A 265 23.38 -6.22 -27.57
N ALA A 266 22.94 -7.03 -26.61
CA ALA A 266 23.46 -8.38 -26.41
C ALA A 266 23.21 -9.26 -27.64
N HIS A 267 22.03 -9.12 -28.25
CA HIS A 267 21.70 -9.83 -29.49
C HIS A 267 22.60 -9.41 -30.66
N ARG A 268 22.97 -8.12 -30.76
CA ARG A 268 23.94 -7.65 -31.77
C ARG A 268 25.34 -8.22 -31.57
N ILE A 269 25.78 -8.38 -30.32
CA ILE A 269 27.07 -9.02 -30.02
C ILE A 269 27.03 -10.49 -30.46
N ALA A 270 25.95 -11.21 -30.16
CA ALA A 270 25.76 -12.59 -30.61
C ALA A 270 25.74 -12.70 -32.16
N GLN A 271 25.04 -11.79 -32.84
CA GLN A 271 25.03 -11.71 -34.30
C GLN A 271 26.42 -11.41 -34.88
N GLY A 272 27.20 -10.54 -34.24
CA GLY A 272 28.58 -10.25 -34.61
C GLY A 272 29.49 -11.47 -34.49
N GLY A 273 29.36 -12.23 -33.38
CA GLY A 273 30.07 -13.50 -33.20
C GLY A 273 29.71 -14.53 -34.27
N PHE A 274 28.42 -14.67 -34.59
CA PHE A 274 27.96 -15.56 -35.66
C PHE A 274 28.49 -15.13 -37.04
N ALA A 275 28.44 -13.83 -37.36
CA ALA A 275 28.96 -13.31 -38.62
C ALA A 275 30.48 -13.54 -38.76
N ALA A 276 31.24 -13.43 -37.67
CA ALA A 276 32.66 -13.75 -37.67
C ALA A 276 32.92 -15.23 -37.96
N LEU A 277 32.12 -16.14 -37.40
CA LEU A 277 32.22 -17.58 -37.68
C LEU A 277 31.89 -17.92 -39.14
N VAL A 278 30.82 -17.34 -39.68
CA VAL A 278 30.44 -17.50 -41.10
C VAL A 278 31.51 -16.91 -42.02
N GLY A 279 32.05 -15.74 -41.65
CA GLY A 279 33.16 -15.11 -42.37
C GLY A 279 34.41 -15.99 -42.38
N TRP A 280 34.80 -16.54 -41.23
CA TRP A 280 35.92 -17.48 -41.11
C TRP A 280 35.72 -18.73 -41.96
N TRP A 281 34.52 -19.32 -41.91
CA TRP A 281 34.17 -20.47 -42.75
C TRP A 281 34.30 -20.14 -44.24
N GLY A 282 33.82 -18.98 -44.67
CA GLY A 282 33.95 -18.49 -46.05
C GLY A 282 35.41 -18.27 -46.46
N VAL A 283 36.26 -17.73 -45.57
CA VAL A 283 37.71 -17.57 -45.82
C VAL A 283 38.37 -18.93 -46.01
N VAL A 284 38.12 -19.89 -45.13
CA VAL A 284 38.69 -21.25 -45.24
C VAL A 284 38.24 -21.90 -46.55
N TYR A 285 36.94 -21.85 -46.86
CA TYR A 285 36.40 -22.37 -48.13
C TYR A 285 37.07 -21.74 -49.35
N TYR A 286 37.17 -20.40 -49.40
CA TYR A 286 37.76 -19.70 -50.53
C TYR A 286 39.24 -20.02 -50.70
N VAL A 287 40.02 -20.04 -49.62
CA VAL A 287 41.46 -20.36 -49.71
C VAL A 287 41.67 -21.81 -50.14
N THR A 288 40.85 -22.75 -49.66
CA THR A 288 40.98 -24.17 -50.02
C THR A 288 40.59 -24.45 -51.47
N PHE A 289 39.50 -23.87 -51.98
CA PHE A 289 38.94 -24.24 -53.29
C PHE A 289 39.30 -23.27 -54.42
N HIS A 290 39.62 -22.01 -54.13
CA HIS A 290 39.90 -20.98 -55.15
C HIS A 290 41.37 -20.52 -55.19
N THR A 291 42.24 -21.02 -54.32
CA THR A 291 43.66 -20.63 -54.29
C THR A 291 44.56 -21.86 -54.49
N GLU A 292 45.70 -21.68 -55.14
CA GLU A 292 46.68 -22.75 -55.40
C GLU A 292 47.42 -23.25 -54.14
N MET A 293 47.18 -22.63 -52.98
CA MET A 293 47.81 -22.95 -51.69
C MET A 293 47.40 -24.33 -51.14
N GLY A 294 46.31 -24.92 -51.64
CA GLY A 294 45.87 -26.28 -51.31
C GLY A 294 45.49 -26.48 -49.82
N TRP A 295 45.13 -27.71 -49.48
CA TRP A 295 44.74 -28.08 -48.11
C TRP A 295 45.94 -28.18 -47.15
N ASP A 296 47.13 -28.48 -47.66
CA ASP A 296 48.36 -28.70 -46.88
C ASP A 296 48.78 -27.45 -46.06
N LEU A 297 48.51 -26.25 -46.57
CA LEU A 297 48.74 -25.00 -45.84
C LEU A 297 47.61 -24.67 -44.85
N VAL A 298 46.35 -24.97 -45.21
CA VAL A 298 45.16 -24.55 -44.46
C VAL A 298 44.97 -25.39 -43.19
N GLU A 299 45.34 -26.67 -43.23
CA GLU A 299 45.19 -27.59 -42.11
C GLU A 299 45.89 -27.10 -40.82
N PRO A 300 47.21 -26.81 -40.79
CA PRO A 300 47.87 -26.30 -39.58
C PRO A 300 47.31 -24.96 -39.08
N ILE A 301 46.90 -24.08 -40.01
CA ILE A 301 46.35 -22.77 -39.68
C ILE A 301 45.01 -22.92 -38.96
N THR A 302 44.13 -23.80 -39.44
CA THR A 302 42.83 -24.04 -38.80
C THR A 302 42.98 -24.70 -37.42
N TYR A 303 43.94 -25.61 -37.24
CA TYR A 303 44.27 -26.17 -35.93
C TYR A 303 44.74 -25.10 -34.94
N LEU A 304 45.66 -24.23 -35.37
CA LEU A 304 46.20 -23.16 -34.53
C LEU A 304 45.12 -22.10 -34.21
N ALA A 305 44.26 -21.77 -35.18
CA ALA A 305 43.11 -20.88 -34.98
C ALA A 305 42.07 -21.48 -34.02
N GLY A 306 41.82 -22.78 -34.10
CA GLY A 306 40.93 -23.49 -33.15
C GLY A 306 41.48 -23.47 -31.73
N LEU A 307 42.77 -23.81 -31.57
CA LEU A 307 43.44 -23.81 -30.26
C LEU A 307 43.47 -22.41 -29.65
N THR A 308 43.79 -21.38 -30.44
CA THR A 308 43.77 -19.97 -29.96
C THR A 308 42.37 -19.50 -29.57
N THR A 309 41.32 -19.93 -30.28
CA THR A 309 39.93 -19.61 -29.93
C THR A 309 39.53 -20.25 -28.60
N ILE A 310 39.89 -21.52 -28.38
CA ILE A 310 39.64 -22.22 -27.10
C ILE A 310 40.44 -21.56 -25.98
N MET A 311 41.72 -21.23 -26.21
CA MET A 311 42.58 -20.55 -25.25
C MET A 311 42.02 -19.17 -24.88
N GLY A 312 41.55 -18.41 -25.86
CA GLY A 312 40.90 -17.12 -25.65
C GLY A 312 39.58 -17.23 -24.88
N GLY A 313 38.76 -18.23 -25.20
CA GLY A 313 37.54 -18.55 -24.44
C GLY A 313 37.84 -18.93 -22.99
N TYR A 314 38.92 -19.69 -22.76
CA TYR A 314 39.37 -20.08 -21.42
C TYR A 314 39.95 -18.89 -20.62
N LEU A 315 40.71 -18.00 -21.26
CA LEU A 315 41.17 -16.74 -20.66
C LEU A 315 39.99 -15.84 -20.27
N TRP A 316 39.00 -15.73 -21.16
CA TRP A 316 37.76 -14.99 -20.87
C TRP A 316 36.98 -15.64 -19.71
N PHE A 317 36.93 -16.96 -19.66
CA PHE A 317 36.34 -17.74 -18.57
C PHE A 317 37.06 -17.47 -17.23
N LEU A 318 38.40 -17.47 -17.20
CA LEU A 318 39.16 -17.15 -16.00
C LEU A 318 38.96 -15.70 -15.54
N TYR A 319 38.78 -14.77 -16.47
CA TYR A 319 38.57 -13.37 -16.15
C TYR A 319 37.19 -13.08 -15.54
N ILE A 320 36.15 -13.81 -15.95
CA ILE A 320 34.76 -13.52 -15.56
C ILE A 320 34.30 -14.24 -14.27
N SER A 321 35.20 -14.92 -13.55
CA SER A 321 35.00 -15.73 -12.32
C SER A 321 34.55 -17.18 -12.53
N ARG A 322 34.91 -18.04 -11.57
CA ARG A 322 35.00 -19.52 -11.65
C ARG A 322 33.67 -20.27 -11.73
N ASP A 323 32.56 -19.65 -11.34
CA ASP A 323 31.26 -20.30 -11.26
C ASP A 323 30.36 -19.81 -12.39
N LEU A 324 30.45 -20.47 -13.55
CA LEU A 324 29.74 -20.05 -14.75
C LEU A 324 28.62 -21.03 -15.13
N SER A 325 27.40 -20.65 -14.78
CA SER A 325 26.24 -21.01 -15.60
C SER A 325 26.26 -20.13 -16.86
N TYR A 326 26.05 -20.71 -18.05
CA TYR A 326 25.96 -19.97 -19.32
C TYR A 326 24.98 -18.78 -19.27
N LYS A 327 23.94 -18.88 -18.43
CA LYS A 327 22.97 -17.80 -18.17
C LYS A 327 23.58 -16.62 -17.40
N ALA A 328 24.52 -16.86 -16.48
CA ALA A 328 25.12 -15.82 -15.65
C ALA A 328 26.03 -14.89 -16.47
N ALA A 329 26.84 -15.44 -17.38
CA ALA A 329 27.77 -14.67 -18.21
C ALA A 329 27.07 -13.65 -19.13
N MET A 330 25.98 -14.07 -19.78
CA MET A 330 25.16 -13.17 -20.61
C MET A 330 24.54 -12.06 -19.75
N ASN A 331 23.98 -12.43 -18.59
CA ASN A 331 23.34 -11.50 -17.68
C ASN A 331 24.32 -10.44 -17.12
N ILE A 332 25.60 -10.77 -16.93
CA ILE A 332 26.62 -9.81 -16.46
C ILE A 332 26.88 -8.69 -17.50
N THR A 333 26.98 -9.04 -18.78
CA THR A 333 27.20 -8.02 -19.83
C THR A 333 25.98 -7.13 -20.04
N VAL A 334 24.78 -7.74 -19.98
CA VAL A 334 23.51 -7.02 -20.06
C VAL A 334 23.34 -6.11 -18.84
N SER A 335 23.58 -6.60 -17.63
CA SER A 335 23.38 -5.84 -16.39
C SER A 335 24.33 -4.65 -16.27
N ARG A 336 25.60 -4.79 -16.69
CA ARG A 336 26.56 -3.68 -16.69
C ARG A 336 26.11 -2.55 -17.61
N ARG A 337 25.64 -2.89 -18.82
CA ARG A 337 25.11 -1.90 -19.77
C ARG A 337 23.78 -1.31 -19.29
N GLN A 338 22.92 -2.13 -18.69
CA GLN A 338 21.65 -1.70 -18.10
C GLN A 338 21.89 -0.68 -16.98
N HIS A 339 22.84 -0.91 -16.09
CA HIS A 339 23.23 0.04 -15.04
C HIS A 339 23.74 1.37 -15.62
N ALA A 340 24.55 1.34 -16.69
CA ALA A 340 24.99 2.56 -17.37
C ALA A 340 23.78 3.34 -17.94
N LEU A 341 22.85 2.65 -18.61
CA LEU A 341 21.63 3.25 -19.14
C LEU A 341 20.72 3.83 -18.04
N TYR A 342 20.67 3.17 -16.88
CA TYR A 342 19.95 3.69 -15.72
C TYR A 342 20.55 4.99 -15.20
N GLN A 343 21.87 5.08 -15.10
CA GLN A 343 22.55 6.30 -14.68
C GLN A 343 22.35 7.44 -15.69
N GLU A 344 22.45 7.15 -17.00
CA GLU A 344 22.23 8.13 -18.06
C GLU A 344 20.81 8.71 -18.05
N ARG A 345 19.81 7.88 -17.74
CA ARG A 345 18.41 8.29 -17.68
C ARG A 345 17.94 8.75 -16.29
N GLY A 346 18.83 8.73 -15.30
CA GLY A 346 18.51 9.08 -13.91
C GLY A 346 17.53 8.12 -13.25
N PHE A 347 17.49 6.85 -13.68
CA PHE A 347 16.72 5.81 -13.01
C PHE A 347 17.49 5.29 -11.81
N ASP A 348 16.96 5.54 -10.61
CA ASP A 348 17.52 4.99 -9.39
C ASP A 348 16.83 3.66 -9.01
N GLN A 349 17.62 2.60 -8.93
CA GLN A 349 17.17 1.26 -8.60
C GLN A 349 16.72 1.15 -7.14
N GLN A 350 17.37 1.87 -6.22
CA GLN A 350 17.03 1.79 -4.79
C GLN A 350 15.64 2.37 -4.51
N THR A 351 15.34 3.56 -5.06
CA THR A 351 14.00 4.16 -4.94
C THR A 351 12.92 3.34 -5.65
N TRP A 352 13.26 2.62 -6.73
CA TRP A 352 12.34 1.67 -7.36
C TRP A 352 11.98 0.53 -6.40
N ASP A 353 12.99 -0.13 -5.82
CA ASP A 353 12.77 -1.27 -4.93
C ASP A 353 11.98 -0.88 -3.68
N GLN A 354 12.29 0.28 -3.08
CA GLN A 354 11.52 0.85 -1.96
C GLN A 354 10.06 1.12 -2.36
N LEU A 355 9.84 1.76 -3.52
CA LEU A 355 8.50 2.07 -4.00
C LEU A 355 7.66 0.80 -4.22
N ILE A 356 8.25 -0.25 -4.78
CA ILE A 356 7.59 -1.54 -4.99
C ILE A 356 7.23 -2.19 -3.64
N GLN A 357 8.14 -2.17 -2.68
CA GLN A 357 7.88 -2.69 -1.33
C GLN A 357 6.74 -1.93 -0.65
N GLU A 358 6.77 -0.59 -0.62
CA GLU A 358 5.72 0.22 -0.02
C GLU A 358 4.35 -0.01 -0.69
N VAL A 359 4.30 -0.10 -2.02
CA VAL A 359 3.06 -0.39 -2.77
C VAL A 359 2.52 -1.78 -2.39
N ASN A 360 3.38 -2.79 -2.32
CA ASN A 360 2.96 -4.15 -1.98
C ASN A 360 2.51 -4.27 -0.52
N LEU A 361 3.13 -3.53 0.41
CA LEU A 361 2.67 -3.42 1.79
C LEU A 361 1.26 -2.82 1.84
N LEU A 362 1.04 -1.69 1.15
CA LEU A 362 -0.27 -1.04 1.13
C LEU A 362 -1.35 -1.91 0.44
N ARG A 363 -1.00 -2.65 -0.62
CA ARG A 363 -1.90 -3.65 -1.24
C ARG A 363 -2.28 -4.75 -0.25
N ARG A 364 -1.31 -5.27 0.50
CA ARG A 364 -1.55 -6.30 1.52
C ARG A 364 -2.45 -5.77 2.62
N GLU A 365 -2.22 -4.55 3.11
CA GLU A 365 -3.06 -3.92 4.13
C GLU A 365 -4.51 -3.77 3.66
N VAL A 366 -4.74 -3.24 2.45
CA VAL A 366 -6.10 -3.10 1.91
C VAL A 366 -6.77 -4.47 1.73
N ARG A 367 -6.03 -5.50 1.31
CA ARG A 367 -6.55 -6.86 1.17
C ARG A 367 -6.92 -7.48 2.52
N ILE A 368 -6.13 -7.24 3.57
CA ILE A 368 -6.47 -7.68 4.93
C ILE A 368 -7.78 -7.03 5.37
N VAL A 369 -7.92 -5.70 5.21
CA VAL A 369 -9.17 -4.99 5.51
C VAL A 369 -10.34 -5.50 4.68
N ALA A 370 -10.11 -5.87 3.41
CA ALA A 370 -11.14 -6.43 2.55
C ALA A 370 -11.61 -7.80 3.08
N SER A 371 -10.68 -8.67 3.47
CA SER A 371 -10.99 -9.98 4.07
C SER A 371 -11.71 -9.86 5.41
N GLU A 372 -11.34 -8.87 6.24
CA GLU A 372 -12.00 -8.57 7.51
C GLU A 372 -13.47 -8.16 7.31
N TYR A 373 -13.76 -7.38 6.26
CA TYR A 373 -15.11 -6.92 5.96
C TYR A 373 -15.90 -7.93 5.11
N GLY A 374 -15.29 -9.04 4.69
CA GLY A 374 -15.91 -10.04 3.81
C GLY A 374 -16.14 -9.56 2.37
N VAL A 375 -15.41 -8.54 1.93
CA VAL A 375 -15.59 -7.90 0.60
C VAL A 375 -14.45 -8.29 -0.33
N GLU A 376 -14.77 -8.60 -1.59
CA GLU A 376 -13.74 -8.80 -2.62
C GLU A 376 -13.26 -7.45 -3.16
N TRP A 377 -11.96 -7.16 -2.97
CA TRP A 377 -11.35 -5.93 -3.45
C TRP A 377 -10.73 -6.10 -4.84
N ASP A 378 -11.29 -5.39 -5.81
CA ASP A 378 -10.76 -5.32 -7.18
C ASP A 378 -9.60 -4.31 -7.28
N GLU A 379 -8.38 -4.84 -7.30
CA GLU A 379 -7.14 -4.06 -7.33
C GLU A 379 -6.95 -3.26 -8.63
N THR A 380 -7.52 -3.74 -9.74
CA THR A 380 -7.27 -3.17 -11.08
C THR A 380 -7.76 -1.71 -11.17
N LYS A 381 -8.89 -1.44 -10.51
CA LYS A 381 -9.51 -0.11 -10.43
C LYS A 381 -8.64 0.91 -9.71
N ASP A 382 -7.86 0.48 -8.72
CA ASP A 382 -7.03 1.39 -7.90
C ASP A 382 -5.59 1.49 -8.39
N LEU A 383 -5.06 0.44 -9.02
CA LEU A 383 -3.74 0.48 -9.64
C LEU A 383 -3.73 1.28 -10.94
N GLY A 384 -4.89 1.53 -11.56
CA GLY A 384 -4.98 2.34 -12.78
C GLY A 384 -4.67 1.58 -14.05
N GLY A 385 -4.78 0.24 -14.02
CA GLY A 385 -4.60 -0.63 -15.18
C GLY A 385 -4.06 -2.01 -14.81
N GLU A 386 -4.14 -2.94 -15.74
CA GLU A 386 -3.57 -4.29 -15.63
C GLU A 386 -2.05 -4.27 -15.77
N GLU A 387 -1.50 -3.36 -16.59
CA GLU A 387 -0.05 -3.20 -16.82
C GLU A 387 0.74 -3.04 -15.51
N VAL A 388 0.28 -2.17 -14.60
CA VAL A 388 0.98 -1.94 -13.33
C VAL A 388 0.86 -3.16 -12.40
N LYS A 389 -0.29 -3.84 -12.45
CA LYS A 389 -0.49 -5.08 -11.68
C LYS A 389 0.50 -6.15 -12.14
N GLU A 390 0.67 -6.33 -13.45
CA GLU A 390 1.64 -7.27 -14.01
C GLU A 390 3.07 -6.93 -13.59
N VAL A 391 3.48 -5.66 -13.68
CA VAL A 391 4.82 -5.23 -13.24
C VAL A 391 5.04 -5.56 -11.76
N LEU A 392 4.06 -5.30 -10.90
CA LEU A 392 4.18 -5.60 -9.47
C LEU A 392 4.26 -7.10 -9.18
N GLU A 393 3.49 -7.94 -9.89
CA GLU A 393 3.57 -9.40 -9.75
C GLU A 393 4.88 -9.97 -10.31
N GLN A 394 5.40 -9.43 -11.41
CA GLN A 394 6.70 -9.80 -11.97
C GLN A 394 7.83 -9.50 -10.99
N GLU A 395 7.87 -8.30 -10.41
CA GLU A 395 8.91 -7.93 -9.43
C GLU A 395 8.79 -8.76 -8.14
N LYS A 396 7.56 -9.04 -7.68
CA LYS A 396 7.34 -9.92 -6.52
C LYS A 396 7.85 -11.34 -6.77
N ASN A 397 7.54 -11.92 -7.93
CA ASN A 397 8.02 -13.25 -8.29
C ASN A 397 9.53 -13.29 -8.48
N LYS A 398 10.12 -12.20 -9.00
CA LYS A 398 11.58 -12.08 -9.14
C LYS A 398 12.27 -12.05 -7.78
N ASN A 399 11.74 -11.31 -6.80
CA ASN A 399 12.30 -11.29 -5.45
C ASN A 399 12.17 -12.66 -4.78
N LYS A 400 11.01 -13.32 -4.91
CA LYS A 400 10.84 -14.68 -4.37
C LYS A 400 11.86 -15.68 -4.91
N ARG A 401 12.12 -15.66 -6.23
CA ARG A 401 13.12 -16.54 -6.85
C ARG A 401 14.53 -16.29 -6.33
N ARG A 402 14.89 -15.03 -6.06
CA ARG A 402 16.19 -14.70 -5.47
C ARG A 402 16.32 -15.26 -4.06
N ASP A 403 15.28 -15.09 -3.24
CA ASP A 403 15.26 -15.62 -1.88
C ASP A 403 15.35 -17.17 -1.87
N ASP A 404 14.72 -17.85 -2.83
CA ASP A 404 14.79 -19.31 -3.00
C ASP A 404 16.20 -19.75 -3.44
N ASP A 405 16.82 -19.05 -4.42
CA ASP A 405 18.18 -19.35 -4.91
C ASP A 405 19.24 -19.16 -3.79
N ASP A 406 19.11 -18.11 -2.96
CA ASP A 406 20.03 -17.84 -1.84
C ASP A 406 19.91 -18.90 -0.72
N ALA A 407 18.70 -19.43 -0.48
CA ALA A 407 18.47 -20.48 0.52
C ALA A 407 19.08 -21.83 0.12
N ASP A 408 19.10 -22.15 -1.18
CA ASP A 408 19.71 -23.37 -1.71
C ASP A 408 21.26 -23.32 -1.64
N GLU A 409 21.87 -22.13 -1.73
CA GLU A 409 23.33 -21.96 -1.56
C GLU A 409 23.78 -22.09 -0.10
N GLU A 410 23.00 -21.62 0.88
CA GLU A 410 23.32 -21.79 2.31
C GLU A 410 23.03 -23.21 2.85
N GLY A 411 22.15 -23.98 2.20
CA GLY A 411 21.81 -25.36 2.57
C GLY A 411 22.84 -26.43 2.15
N GLY A 412 23.87 -26.06 1.37
CA GLY A 412 24.83 -27.00 0.78
C GLY A 412 25.92 -27.54 1.70
N HIS A 413 25.99 -27.13 2.97
CA HIS A 413 27.06 -27.54 3.89
C HIS A 413 26.53 -28.02 5.24
N ASN A 414 25.79 -29.14 5.27
CA ASN A 414 25.86 -30.05 6.42
C ASN A 414 25.37 -31.47 6.10
N ASP A 415 26.16 -32.41 6.60
CA ASP A 415 25.82 -33.80 6.94
C ASP A 415 25.98 -34.91 5.89
N LYS A 416 27.25 -35.25 5.61
CA LYS A 416 27.67 -36.66 5.52
C LYS A 416 28.10 -37.11 6.92
N GLY A 417 27.13 -37.31 7.80
CA GLY A 417 27.26 -38.01 9.06
C GLY A 417 26.76 -39.43 8.89
N ASP A 418 27.69 -40.37 8.86
CA ASP A 418 27.47 -41.80 8.93
C ASP A 418 26.55 -42.14 10.12
N ASN A 419 25.46 -42.86 9.85
CA ASN A 419 24.68 -43.49 10.90
C ASN A 419 24.07 -44.79 10.36
N THR A 420 24.93 -45.79 10.23
CA THR A 420 24.54 -47.20 10.42
C THR A 420 23.87 -47.35 11.79
N SER A 421 22.55 -47.50 11.80
CA SER A 421 21.84 -48.12 12.92
C SER A 421 20.96 -49.25 12.40
N GLU A 422 21.21 -50.40 12.99
CA GLU A 422 20.60 -51.70 12.69
C GLU A 422 19.08 -51.64 12.88
N LYS A 423 18.34 -52.06 11.86
CA LYS A 423 16.93 -52.42 12.01
C LYS A 423 16.84 -53.84 12.58
N GLU A 424 16.62 -53.94 13.89
CA GLU A 424 16.04 -55.13 14.49
C GLU A 424 14.65 -55.40 13.88
N LYS A 425 14.49 -56.59 13.29
CA LYS A 425 13.22 -57.15 12.89
C LYS A 425 12.55 -57.80 14.11
N SER A 426 11.33 -57.40 14.43
CA SER A 426 10.37 -58.24 15.16
C SER A 426 9.26 -58.67 14.19
N PRO A 427 8.86 -59.96 14.15
CA PRO A 427 7.87 -60.44 13.19
C PRO A 427 6.43 -60.32 13.71
N GLU A 428 5.54 -59.85 12.84
CA GLU A 428 4.09 -59.97 12.97
C GLU A 428 3.66 -61.44 12.98
N THR A 429 2.90 -61.83 14.00
CA THR A 429 2.13 -63.08 14.03
C THR A 429 0.81 -62.87 13.29
N LYS A 430 0.70 -63.51 12.12
CA LYS A 430 -0.58 -63.68 11.41
C LYS A 430 -1.44 -64.70 12.15
N LYS A 431 -2.62 -64.28 12.63
CA LYS A 431 -3.76 -65.18 12.90
C LYS A 431 -4.45 -65.48 11.58
N ALA A 432 -4.40 -66.74 11.17
CA ALA A 432 -5.39 -67.38 10.29
C ALA A 432 -6.04 -68.51 11.11
N GLY A 433 -7.35 -68.63 11.00
CA GLY A 433 -8.20 -69.37 11.93
C GLY A 433 -8.14 -70.89 11.83
N ASN A 434 -8.74 -71.50 12.85
CA ASN A 434 -9.71 -72.58 12.70
C ASN A 434 -10.80 -72.40 13.76
#